data_AF-A0A495QKS8-F1
#
_entry.id   AF-A0A495QKS8-F1
#
_cell.length_a   1.000
_cell.length_b   1.000
_cell.length_c   1.000
_cell.angle_alpha   90.00
_cell.angle_beta   90.00
_cell.angle_gamma   90.00
#
_symmetry.space_group_name_H-M   'P 1'
#
loop_
_entity.id
_entity.type
_entity.pdbx_description
1 polymer ?
#
loop_
_entity_poly.entity_id
_entity_poly.type
_entity_poly.pdbx_seq_one_letter_code
_entity_poly.pdbx_strand_id
1 'polypeptide(L)'
;MASIPARTGHSTNCAKARTPPCACSCGGAEHGWQGALAIAADPSDEDLRELTRNAEDSWYAGKGKAENAGTRARKPWPQTKDGQLAAIGSFVADVVRWLRRDRTLYRATDELGEPFCISRKTPDGSRRKPTQDEHQRFVESHVIWRLRSDFDKPGIDAFQAKARAAHFWCELLAQTANALKKYEEQYDRAQQAVVSALMSAGEERPDGWTALFQHADVMRRAVELVFENLPRLATGGLVLKDVFSLRWPICVLAVLMCREPRRHQAVLEHCVKPIAEHGSAEIREQVKDRLREAFPLHWPPSPSADGP
;
A
#
# COMPACT_ATOMS: atom_id res chain seq x y z
N MET A 1 7.82 -41.78 -2.59
CA MET A 1 7.15 -40.47 -2.42
C MET A 1 7.18 -39.75 -3.76
N ALA A 2 6.03 -39.62 -4.43
CA ALA A 2 5.96 -39.00 -5.75
C ALA A 2 6.15 -37.48 -5.63
N SER A 3 7.14 -36.95 -6.36
CA SER A 3 7.44 -35.52 -6.42
C SER A 3 6.32 -34.84 -7.21
N ILE A 4 5.55 -33.97 -6.55
CA ILE A 4 4.50 -33.18 -7.18
C ILE A 4 5.19 -32.17 -8.11
N PRO A 5 4.89 -32.14 -9.42
CA PRO A 5 5.51 -31.18 -10.32
C PRO A 5 5.20 -29.76 -9.88
N ALA A 6 6.24 -28.94 -9.72
CA ALA A 6 6.11 -27.52 -9.42
C ALA A 6 5.24 -26.87 -10.50
N ARG A 7 4.02 -26.48 -10.14
CA ARG A 7 3.13 -25.70 -11.01
C ARG A 7 3.83 -24.38 -11.34
N THR A 8 4.39 -24.31 -12.55
CA THR A 8 4.97 -23.10 -13.13
C THR A 8 3.90 -22.13 -13.65
N GLY A 9 2.64 -22.55 -13.70
CA GLY A 9 1.53 -21.74 -14.20
C GLY A 9 0.90 -20.84 -13.13
N HIS A 10 0.88 -19.54 -13.39
CA HIS A 10 -0.04 -18.61 -12.77
C HIS A 10 -1.45 -18.95 -13.29
N SER A 11 -2.37 -19.41 -12.42
CA SER A 11 -3.77 -19.46 -12.81
C SER A 11 -4.36 -18.07 -12.70
N THR A 12 -5.30 -17.72 -13.57
CA THR A 12 -6.15 -16.52 -13.48
C THR A 12 -6.78 -16.34 -12.09
N ASN A 13 -6.86 -17.43 -11.31
CA ASN A 13 -7.33 -17.44 -9.93
C ASN A 13 -6.41 -16.69 -8.96
N CYS A 14 -5.11 -16.50 -9.24
CA CYS A 14 -4.20 -15.78 -8.34
C CYS A 14 -4.38 -14.26 -8.42
N ALA A 15 -4.46 -13.74 -9.65
CA ALA A 15 -4.76 -12.34 -9.94
C ALA A 15 -6.09 -11.87 -9.32
N LYS A 16 -7.07 -12.77 -9.26
CA LYS A 16 -8.42 -12.54 -8.69
C LYS A 16 -8.63 -13.13 -7.29
N ALA A 17 -7.59 -13.64 -6.65
CA ALA A 17 -7.74 -14.35 -5.38
C ALA A 17 -8.21 -13.38 -4.27
N ARG A 18 -9.24 -13.79 -3.53
CA ARG A 18 -9.81 -13.01 -2.41
C ARG A 18 -9.67 -13.72 -1.06
N THR A 19 -9.24 -14.98 -1.04
CA THR A 19 -9.21 -15.79 0.17
C THR A 19 -7.92 -16.62 0.33
N PRO A 20 -7.49 -16.85 1.59
CA PRO A 20 -6.53 -17.89 1.92
C PRO A 20 -7.01 -19.34 1.62
N PRO A 21 -6.16 -20.29 1.15
CA PRO A 21 -4.76 -20.16 0.74
C PRO A 21 -4.47 -20.00 -0.76
N CYS A 22 -3.54 -19.10 -1.09
CA CYS A 22 -2.91 -19.04 -2.42
C CYS A 22 -1.76 -20.05 -2.53
N ALA A 23 -1.78 -20.88 -3.57
CA ALA A 23 -0.73 -21.85 -3.88
C ALA A 23 0.22 -21.38 -5.01
N CYS A 24 0.19 -20.10 -5.44
CA CYS A 24 0.93 -19.61 -6.61
C CYS A 24 2.46 -19.69 -6.46
N SER A 25 3.18 -19.99 -7.54
CA SER A 25 4.65 -19.86 -7.61
C SER A 25 5.15 -18.41 -7.48
N CYS A 26 4.23 -17.44 -7.46
CA CYS A 26 4.49 -16.01 -7.37
C CYS A 26 4.92 -15.51 -5.98
N GLY A 27 4.91 -16.39 -4.98
CA GLY A 27 5.23 -16.03 -3.59
C GLY A 27 4.30 -14.98 -2.96
N GLY A 28 3.18 -14.64 -3.63
CA GLY A 28 2.25 -13.60 -3.22
C GLY A 28 2.40 -12.26 -3.94
N ALA A 29 3.40 -12.09 -4.83
CA ALA A 29 3.66 -10.83 -5.52
C ALA A 29 2.53 -10.36 -6.46
N GLU A 30 1.74 -11.28 -6.99
CA GLU A 30 0.61 -10.99 -7.88
C GLU A 30 -0.76 -11.21 -7.22
N HIS A 31 -0.79 -11.40 -5.90
CA HIS A 31 -2.02 -11.85 -5.24
C HIS A 31 -3.07 -10.73 -5.22
N GLY A 32 -4.23 -10.95 -5.84
CA GLY A 32 -5.45 -10.16 -5.66
C GLY A 32 -5.47 -8.74 -6.25
N TRP A 33 -4.33 -8.05 -6.33
CA TRP A 33 -4.28 -6.64 -6.70
C TRP A 33 -4.69 -6.35 -8.15
N GLN A 34 -4.29 -7.21 -9.10
CA GLN A 34 -4.70 -7.09 -10.50
C GLN A 34 -6.23 -7.19 -10.65
N GLY A 35 -6.86 -8.11 -9.91
CA GLY A 35 -8.31 -8.25 -9.88
C GLY A 35 -9.00 -7.02 -9.28
N ALA A 36 -8.44 -6.46 -8.20
CA ALA A 36 -8.95 -5.23 -7.60
C ALA A 36 -8.83 -4.02 -8.55
N LEU A 37 -7.72 -3.89 -9.27
CA LEU A 37 -7.56 -2.85 -10.30
C LEU A 37 -8.54 -3.05 -11.46
N ALA A 38 -8.76 -4.28 -11.91
CA ALA A 38 -9.75 -4.56 -12.96
C ALA A 38 -11.16 -4.10 -12.54
N ILE A 39 -11.57 -4.35 -11.29
CA ILE A 39 -12.86 -3.86 -10.75
C ILE A 39 -12.90 -2.33 -10.70
N ALA A 40 -11.79 -1.69 -10.31
CA ALA A 40 -11.70 -0.23 -10.30
C ALA A 40 -11.75 0.37 -11.72
N ALA A 41 -11.24 -0.34 -12.73
CA ALA A 41 -11.21 0.09 -14.12
C ALA A 41 -12.55 -0.10 -14.86
N ASP A 42 -13.35 -1.10 -14.48
CA ASP A 42 -14.60 -1.43 -15.16
C ASP A 42 -15.63 -0.27 -15.13
N PRO A 43 -16.12 0.23 -16.27
CA PRO A 43 -17.14 1.28 -16.30
C PRO A 43 -18.52 0.86 -15.75
N SER A 44 -18.86 -0.43 -15.68
CA SER A 44 -20.24 -0.91 -15.44
C SER A 44 -20.79 -0.76 -14.01
N ASP A 45 -19.93 -0.47 -13.03
CA ASP A 45 -20.19 -0.53 -11.57
C ASP A 45 -20.53 -1.92 -11.02
N GLU A 46 -20.85 -2.90 -11.86
CA GLU A 46 -21.44 -4.18 -11.44
C GLU A 46 -20.53 -4.93 -10.47
N ASP A 47 -19.28 -5.15 -10.85
CA ASP A 47 -18.27 -5.83 -10.04
C ASP A 47 -17.99 -5.10 -8.71
N LEU A 48 -18.01 -3.76 -8.72
CA LEU A 48 -17.79 -2.97 -7.51
C LEU A 48 -18.98 -3.05 -6.55
N ARG A 49 -20.22 -3.06 -7.08
CA ARG A 49 -21.43 -3.26 -6.30
C ARG A 49 -21.47 -4.67 -5.71
N GLU A 50 -21.08 -5.68 -6.48
CA GLU A 50 -20.96 -7.05 -5.98
C GLU A 50 -19.89 -7.15 -4.88
N LEU A 51 -18.69 -6.60 -5.11
CA LEU A 51 -17.63 -6.57 -4.10
C LEU A 51 -18.09 -5.89 -2.81
N THR A 52 -18.80 -4.76 -2.92
CA THR A 52 -19.35 -4.05 -1.76
C THR A 52 -20.40 -4.90 -1.05
N ARG A 53 -21.40 -5.43 -1.76
CA ARG A 53 -22.45 -6.28 -1.17
C ARG A 53 -21.87 -7.49 -0.44
N ASN A 54 -20.95 -8.21 -1.07
CA ASN A 54 -20.32 -9.38 -0.47
C ASN A 54 -19.56 -9.02 0.83
N ALA A 55 -18.94 -7.85 0.90
CA ALA A 55 -18.28 -7.36 2.10
C ALA A 55 -19.28 -7.00 3.21
N GLU A 56 -20.39 -6.34 2.86
CA GLU A 56 -21.48 -6.02 3.80
C GLU A 56 -22.13 -7.31 4.34
N ASP A 57 -22.49 -8.25 3.46
CA ASP A 57 -23.11 -9.52 3.82
C ASP A 57 -22.22 -10.33 4.75
N SER A 58 -20.91 -10.35 4.48
CA SER A 58 -19.93 -11.01 5.35
C SER A 58 -19.90 -10.41 6.76
N TRP A 59 -19.99 -9.08 6.87
CA TRP A 59 -20.05 -8.39 8.16
C TRP A 59 -21.33 -8.72 8.93
N TYR A 60 -22.49 -8.56 8.30
CA TYR A 60 -23.78 -8.77 8.98
C TYR A 60 -24.06 -10.24 9.29
N ALA A 61 -23.66 -11.17 8.41
CA ALA A 61 -23.78 -12.60 8.68
C ALA A 61 -22.91 -13.03 9.88
N GLY A 62 -21.69 -12.48 10.01
CA GLY A 62 -20.83 -12.74 11.16
C GLY A 62 -21.38 -12.14 12.45
N LYS A 63 -21.91 -10.90 12.38
CA LYS A 63 -22.56 -10.24 13.52
C LYS A 63 -23.77 -11.03 14.04
N GLY A 64 -24.68 -11.44 13.14
CA GLY A 64 -25.87 -12.21 13.52
C GLY A 64 -25.53 -13.58 14.12
N LYS A 65 -24.47 -14.25 13.63
CA LYS A 65 -23.96 -15.49 14.26
C LYS A 65 -23.45 -15.25 15.67
N ALA A 66 -22.75 -14.14 15.90
CA ALA A 66 -22.21 -13.81 17.22
C ALA A 66 -23.33 -13.47 18.23
N GLU A 67 -24.35 -12.73 17.80
CA GLU A 67 -25.53 -12.42 18.62
C GLU A 67 -26.28 -13.70 19.03
N ASN A 68 -26.41 -14.67 18.11
CA ASN A 68 -27.06 -15.95 18.37
C ASN A 68 -26.22 -16.93 19.21
N ALA A 69 -24.88 -16.79 19.22
CA ALA A 69 -23.99 -17.73 19.90
C ALA A 69 -23.92 -17.56 21.44
N GLY A 70 -24.51 -16.49 21.99
CA GLY A 70 -24.47 -16.18 23.41
C GLY A 70 -23.06 -15.91 23.98
N THR A 71 -22.96 -15.72 25.29
CA THR A 71 -21.74 -15.28 26.02
C THR A 71 -20.58 -16.27 26.05
N ARG A 72 -20.64 -17.39 25.31
CA ARG A 72 -19.62 -18.47 25.37
C ARG A 72 -18.39 -18.21 24.48
N ALA A 73 -18.38 -17.16 23.68
CA ALA A 73 -17.23 -16.85 22.81
C ALA A 73 -16.06 -16.25 23.62
N ARG A 74 -14.85 -16.80 23.41
CA ARG A 74 -13.61 -16.37 24.07
C ARG A 74 -13.16 -14.95 23.68
N LYS A 75 -13.60 -14.47 22.52
CA LYS A 75 -13.39 -13.09 22.04
C LYS A 75 -14.72 -12.51 21.59
N PRO A 76 -15.02 -11.24 21.93
CA PRO A 76 -16.22 -10.58 21.42
C PRO A 76 -16.11 -10.39 19.91
N TRP A 77 -17.24 -10.48 19.20
CA TRP A 77 -17.34 -9.92 17.86
C TRP A 77 -17.19 -8.40 17.95
N PRO A 78 -16.47 -7.72 17.03
CA PRO A 78 -15.85 -8.22 15.80
C PRO A 78 -14.36 -8.61 15.94
N GLN A 79 -13.82 -8.76 17.15
CA GLN A 79 -12.40 -9.11 17.40
C GLN A 79 -12.06 -10.58 17.11
N THR A 80 -13.01 -11.35 16.58
CA THR A 80 -12.79 -12.71 16.09
C THR A 80 -12.07 -12.67 14.75
N LYS A 81 -11.55 -13.83 14.30
CA LYS A 81 -10.95 -13.96 12.97
C LYS A 81 -11.91 -13.49 11.87
N ASP A 82 -13.17 -13.91 11.95
CA ASP A 82 -14.16 -13.64 10.91
C ASP A 82 -14.60 -12.17 10.91
N GLY A 83 -14.70 -11.54 12.08
CA GLY A 83 -15.00 -10.11 12.19
C GLY A 83 -13.89 -9.22 11.65
N GLN A 84 -12.64 -9.57 11.97
CA GLN A 84 -11.48 -8.91 11.40
C GLN A 84 -11.40 -9.06 9.87
N LEU A 85 -11.68 -10.25 9.33
CA LEU A 85 -11.73 -10.47 7.89
C LEU A 85 -12.85 -9.67 7.23
N ALA A 86 -14.04 -9.60 7.83
CA ALA A 86 -15.16 -8.83 7.30
C ALA A 86 -14.89 -7.31 7.33
N ALA A 87 -14.25 -6.79 8.39
CA ALA A 87 -13.82 -5.40 8.47
C ALA A 87 -12.82 -5.06 7.35
N ILE A 88 -11.78 -5.89 7.19
CA ILE A 88 -10.78 -5.73 6.12
C ILE A 88 -11.42 -5.84 4.73
N GLY A 89 -12.36 -6.77 4.52
CA GLY A 89 -13.09 -6.88 3.27
C GLY A 89 -13.89 -5.63 2.92
N SER A 90 -14.57 -5.05 3.91
CA SER A 90 -15.28 -3.76 3.76
C SER A 90 -14.33 -2.62 3.41
N PHE A 91 -13.17 -2.58 4.07
CA PHE A 91 -12.11 -1.60 3.79
C PHE A 91 -11.53 -1.74 2.38
N VAL A 92 -11.21 -2.96 1.94
CA VAL A 92 -10.71 -3.21 0.58
C VAL A 92 -11.73 -2.78 -0.47
N ALA A 93 -13.04 -3.03 -0.26
CA ALA A 93 -14.08 -2.56 -1.17
C ALA A 93 -14.09 -1.03 -1.30
N ASP A 94 -13.89 -0.30 -0.20
CA ASP A 94 -13.79 1.16 -0.20
C ASP A 94 -12.49 1.66 -0.85
N VAL A 95 -11.36 0.95 -0.68
CA VAL A 95 -10.10 1.25 -1.40
C VAL A 95 -10.27 1.08 -2.92
N VAL A 96 -10.94 0.02 -3.36
CA VAL A 96 -11.24 -0.19 -4.79
C VAL A 96 -12.17 0.92 -5.32
N ARG A 97 -13.15 1.35 -4.52
CA ARG A 97 -13.99 2.51 -4.86
C ARG A 97 -13.15 3.78 -4.96
N TRP A 98 -12.19 4.00 -4.07
CA TRP A 98 -11.29 5.15 -4.13
C TRP A 98 -10.49 5.16 -5.43
N LEU A 99 -9.84 4.05 -5.78
CA LEU A 99 -9.10 3.88 -7.04
C LEU A 99 -9.96 4.16 -8.28
N ARG A 100 -11.24 3.76 -8.26
CA ARG A 100 -12.15 4.05 -9.38
C ARG A 100 -12.37 5.54 -9.59
N ARG A 101 -12.45 6.32 -8.51
CA ARG A 101 -12.68 7.77 -8.56
C ARG A 101 -11.39 8.54 -8.85
N ASP A 102 -10.31 8.15 -8.19
CA ASP A 102 -9.00 8.77 -8.36
C ASP A 102 -8.19 8.02 -9.43
N ARG A 103 -8.36 8.47 -10.68
CA ARG A 103 -7.69 7.85 -11.83
C ARG A 103 -6.18 8.07 -11.84
N THR A 104 -5.68 9.09 -11.16
CA THR A 104 -4.24 9.33 -11.03
C THR A 104 -3.63 8.29 -10.09
N LEU A 105 -4.23 8.10 -8.91
CA LEU A 105 -3.83 7.06 -7.98
C LEU A 105 -3.94 5.67 -8.59
N TYR A 106 -5.01 5.40 -9.34
CA TYR A 106 -5.18 4.15 -10.07
C TYR A 106 -4.00 3.87 -11.00
N ARG A 107 -3.65 4.83 -11.88
CA ARG A 107 -2.55 4.64 -12.85
C ARG A 107 -1.22 4.44 -12.13
N ALA A 108 -0.93 5.26 -11.13
CA ALA A 108 0.30 5.13 -10.36
C ALA A 108 0.37 3.77 -9.62
N THR A 109 -0.76 3.26 -9.12
CA THR A 109 -0.82 1.93 -8.47
C THR A 109 -0.62 0.79 -9.47
N ASP A 110 -1.21 0.90 -10.67
CA ASP A 110 -1.06 -0.08 -11.76
C ASP A 110 0.39 -0.12 -12.27
N GLU A 111 0.97 1.05 -12.54
CA GLU A 111 2.37 1.19 -12.96
C GLU A 111 3.35 0.67 -11.91
N LEU A 112 3.09 0.92 -10.62
CA LEU A 112 3.89 0.39 -9.51
C LEU A 112 3.75 -1.13 -9.35
N GLY A 113 2.58 -1.68 -9.68
CA GLY A 113 2.32 -3.12 -9.61
C GLY A 113 3.00 -3.90 -10.74
N GLU A 114 3.18 -3.29 -11.92
CA GLU A 114 3.69 -3.98 -13.11
C GLU A 114 5.03 -4.70 -12.90
N PRO A 115 6.06 -4.13 -12.24
CA PRO A 115 7.30 -4.84 -11.94
C PRO A 115 7.14 -6.15 -11.14
N PHE A 116 6.00 -6.36 -10.47
CA PHE A 116 5.70 -7.59 -9.72
C PHE A 116 5.03 -8.68 -10.59
N CYS A 117 4.62 -8.35 -11.81
CA CYS A 117 4.04 -9.30 -12.75
C CYS A 117 5.07 -10.36 -13.19
N ILE A 118 4.66 -11.62 -13.22
CA ILE A 118 5.46 -12.76 -13.66
C ILE A 118 5.07 -13.14 -15.08
N SER A 119 3.81 -12.92 -15.46
CA SER A 119 3.33 -13.11 -16.82
C SER A 119 3.53 -11.86 -17.68
N ARG A 120 4.02 -12.06 -18.91
CA ARG A 120 4.08 -11.00 -19.92
C ARG A 120 2.69 -10.71 -20.44
N LYS A 121 2.28 -9.44 -20.41
CA LYS A 121 1.21 -8.94 -21.28
C LYS A 121 1.84 -8.57 -22.62
N THR A 122 1.52 -9.29 -23.70
CA THR A 122 1.86 -8.82 -25.05
C THR A 122 0.93 -7.66 -25.38
N PRO A 123 1.43 -6.48 -25.81
CA PRO A 123 0.61 -5.29 -26.06
C PRO A 123 -0.56 -5.51 -27.03
N ASP A 124 -0.41 -6.46 -27.95
CA ASP A 124 -1.36 -6.80 -29.01
C ASP A 124 -2.16 -8.09 -28.72
N GLY A 125 -1.97 -8.71 -27.55
CA GLY A 125 -2.55 -10.03 -27.24
C GLY A 125 -2.06 -11.17 -28.18
N SER A 126 -1.13 -10.88 -29.09
CA SER A 126 -0.66 -11.82 -30.09
C SER A 126 0.19 -12.91 -29.44
N ARG A 127 -0.11 -14.17 -29.77
CA ARG A 127 0.60 -15.36 -29.26
C ARG A 127 2.00 -15.54 -29.87
N ARG A 128 2.65 -14.47 -30.34
CA ARG A 128 3.98 -14.59 -30.92
C ARG A 128 5.02 -14.83 -29.82
N LYS A 129 6.07 -15.57 -30.17
CA LYS A 129 7.22 -15.72 -29.29
C LYS A 129 7.87 -14.33 -29.11
N PRO A 130 8.19 -13.91 -27.87
CA PRO A 130 8.90 -12.66 -27.64
C PRO A 130 10.26 -12.67 -28.33
N THR A 131 10.71 -11.52 -28.81
CA THR A 131 12.08 -11.35 -29.29
C THR A 131 13.06 -11.43 -28.11
N GLN A 132 14.35 -11.59 -28.41
CA GLN A 132 15.40 -11.58 -27.38
C GLN A 132 15.43 -10.25 -26.61
N ASP A 133 15.32 -9.12 -27.31
CA ASP A 133 15.31 -7.79 -26.69
C ASP A 133 14.07 -7.54 -25.82
N GLU A 134 12.91 -8.09 -26.20
CA GLU A 134 11.70 -8.07 -25.38
C GLU A 134 11.87 -8.94 -24.13
N HIS A 135 12.55 -10.08 -24.26
CA HIS A 135 12.87 -10.92 -23.13
C HIS A 135 13.81 -10.22 -22.16
N GLN A 136 14.88 -9.60 -22.66
CA GLN A 136 15.86 -8.92 -21.84
C GLN A 136 15.25 -7.73 -21.10
N ARG A 137 14.51 -6.86 -21.79
CA ARG A 137 13.81 -5.72 -21.17
C ARG A 137 12.86 -6.16 -20.06
N PHE A 138 12.12 -7.25 -20.29
CA PHE A 138 11.21 -7.78 -19.29
C PHE A 138 11.96 -8.33 -18.06
N VAL A 139 13.09 -9.02 -18.25
CA VAL A 139 13.93 -9.49 -17.13
C VAL A 139 14.50 -8.32 -16.34
N GLU A 140 14.90 -7.23 -17.01
CA GLU A 140 15.46 -6.05 -16.36
C GLU A 140 14.43 -5.24 -15.57
N SER A 141 13.19 -5.17 -16.04
CA SER A 141 12.14 -4.36 -15.42
C SER A 141 11.25 -5.09 -14.41
N HIS A 142 11.30 -6.42 -14.34
CA HIS A 142 10.42 -7.20 -13.46
C HIS A 142 11.21 -7.88 -12.34
N VAL A 143 10.85 -7.58 -11.10
CA VAL A 143 11.61 -7.91 -9.89
C VAL A 143 11.85 -9.42 -9.77
N ILE A 144 10.83 -10.26 -9.96
CA ILE A 144 10.96 -11.71 -9.81
C ILE A 144 11.84 -12.31 -10.92
N TRP A 145 11.74 -11.78 -12.14
CA TRP A 145 12.56 -12.26 -13.25
C TRP A 145 14.01 -11.82 -13.12
N ARG A 146 14.24 -10.59 -12.66
CA ARG A 146 15.57 -10.11 -12.33
C ARG A 146 16.23 -10.96 -11.26
N LEU A 147 15.51 -11.24 -10.17
CA LEU A 147 15.99 -12.14 -9.11
C LEU A 147 16.31 -13.55 -9.64
N ARG A 148 15.50 -14.10 -10.55
CA ARG A 148 15.80 -15.41 -11.19
C ARG A 148 17.00 -15.38 -12.12
N SER A 149 17.34 -14.21 -12.67
CA SER A 149 18.54 -14.02 -13.49
C SER A 149 19.78 -13.84 -12.63
N ASP A 150 19.65 -13.16 -11.50
CA ASP A 150 20.77 -12.82 -10.62
C ASP A 150 21.13 -13.96 -9.64
N PHE A 151 20.21 -14.89 -9.37
CA PHE A 151 20.38 -15.98 -8.41
C PHE A 151 20.02 -17.35 -8.99
N ASP A 152 20.51 -18.43 -8.38
CA ASP A 152 20.19 -19.78 -8.81
C ASP A 152 18.71 -20.13 -8.60
N LYS A 153 18.18 -20.94 -9.51
CA LYS A 153 16.76 -21.31 -9.50
C LYS A 153 16.31 -21.99 -8.19
N PRO A 154 17.03 -23.00 -7.65
CA PRO A 154 16.68 -23.59 -6.34
C PRO A 154 16.58 -22.55 -5.21
N GLY A 155 17.53 -21.61 -5.14
CA GLY A 155 17.55 -20.52 -4.17
C GLY A 155 16.31 -19.64 -4.27
N ILE A 156 15.96 -19.19 -5.48
CA ILE A 156 14.77 -18.35 -5.68
C ILE A 156 13.47 -19.10 -5.42
N ASP A 157 13.35 -20.35 -5.83
CA ASP A 157 12.13 -21.14 -5.59
C ASP A 157 11.93 -21.37 -4.07
N ALA A 158 13.01 -21.64 -3.32
CA ALA A 158 12.98 -21.73 -1.87
C ALA A 158 12.63 -20.40 -1.20
N PHE A 159 13.17 -19.29 -1.71
CA PHE A 159 12.82 -17.95 -1.25
C PHE A 159 11.34 -17.65 -1.48
N GLN A 160 10.80 -17.87 -2.68
CA GLN A 160 9.39 -17.60 -3.01
C GLN A 160 8.42 -18.44 -2.16
N ALA A 161 8.79 -19.67 -1.81
CA ALA A 161 8.02 -20.48 -0.89
C ALA A 161 7.96 -19.85 0.53
N LYS A 162 9.09 -19.37 1.04
CA LYS A 162 9.17 -18.68 2.35
C LYS A 162 8.51 -17.30 2.31
N ALA A 163 8.73 -16.52 1.26
CA ALA A 163 8.15 -15.20 1.03
C ALA A 163 6.62 -15.23 1.16
N ARG A 164 5.99 -16.28 0.63
CA ARG A 164 4.54 -16.50 0.74
C ARG A 164 4.07 -16.70 2.17
N ALA A 165 4.80 -17.50 2.96
CA ALA A 165 4.44 -17.79 4.34
C ALA A 165 4.68 -16.58 5.26
N ALA A 166 5.70 -15.79 4.94
CA ALA A 166 6.14 -14.64 5.73
C ALA A 166 5.55 -13.30 5.26
N HIS A 167 4.68 -13.28 4.25
CA HIS A 167 4.11 -12.05 3.70
C HIS A 167 5.16 -11.04 3.19
N PHE A 168 6.29 -11.54 2.66
CA PHE A 168 7.47 -10.72 2.34
C PHE A 168 7.16 -9.53 1.42
N TRP A 169 6.39 -9.72 0.35
CA TRP A 169 6.15 -8.66 -0.63
C TRP A 169 5.29 -7.52 -0.08
N CYS A 170 4.20 -7.82 0.65
CA CYS A 170 3.41 -6.77 1.29
C CYS A 170 4.09 -6.18 2.52
N GLU A 171 5.01 -6.91 3.17
CA GLU A 171 5.89 -6.36 4.21
C GLU A 171 6.86 -5.35 3.61
N LEU A 172 7.54 -5.71 2.51
CA LEU A 172 8.45 -4.83 1.80
C LEU A 172 7.76 -3.52 1.42
N LEU A 173 6.61 -3.59 0.76
CA LEU A 173 5.85 -2.40 0.37
C LEU A 173 5.41 -1.55 1.57
N ALA A 174 4.91 -2.19 2.65
CA ALA A 174 4.50 -1.46 3.85
C ALA A 174 5.68 -0.75 4.53
N GLN A 175 6.85 -1.39 4.59
CA GLN A 175 8.07 -0.78 5.12
C GLN A 175 8.58 0.34 4.21
N THR A 176 8.50 0.19 2.89
CA THR A 176 8.82 1.26 1.94
C THR A 176 7.92 2.48 2.14
N ALA A 177 6.60 2.29 2.30
CA ALA A 177 5.68 3.38 2.58
C ALA A 177 6.01 4.11 3.90
N ASN A 178 6.36 3.36 4.96
CA ASN A 178 6.80 3.92 6.23
C ASN A 178 8.11 4.70 6.10
N ALA A 179 9.08 4.17 5.35
CA ALA A 179 10.35 4.83 5.11
C ALA A 179 10.15 6.16 4.34
N LEU A 180 9.30 6.16 3.31
CA LEU A 180 8.96 7.38 2.57
C LEU A 180 8.30 8.43 3.47
N LYS A 181 7.34 8.04 4.32
CA LYS A 181 6.73 8.94 5.31
C LYS A 181 7.78 9.56 6.25
N LYS A 182 8.64 8.72 6.84
CA LYS A 182 9.68 9.20 7.76
C LYS A 182 10.67 10.13 7.07
N TYR A 183 10.98 9.85 5.80
CA TYR A 183 11.88 10.67 5.02
C TYR A 183 11.26 12.04 4.68
N GLU A 184 9.96 12.08 4.31
CA GLU A 184 9.19 13.31 4.15
C GLU A 184 9.21 14.16 5.43
N GLU A 185 8.92 13.57 6.59
CA GLU A 185 8.96 14.27 7.87
C GLU A 185 10.36 14.79 8.23
N GLN A 186 11.42 14.03 7.92
CA GLN A 186 12.80 14.47 8.12
C GLN A 186 13.16 15.63 7.21
N TYR A 187 12.68 15.58 5.96
CA TYR A 187 12.89 16.62 4.97
C TYR A 187 12.22 17.93 5.41
N ASP A 188 10.96 17.86 5.86
CA ASP A 188 10.23 19.01 6.40
C ASP A 188 10.92 19.60 7.64
N ARG A 189 11.41 18.74 8.54
CA ARG A 189 12.18 19.19 9.72
C ARG A 189 13.48 19.90 9.34
N ALA A 190 14.19 19.40 8.33
CA ALA A 190 15.41 20.05 7.84
C ALA A 190 15.10 21.43 7.25
N GLN A 191 14.02 21.55 6.46
CA GLN A 191 13.58 22.83 5.93
C GLN A 191 13.21 23.82 7.06
N GLN A 192 12.43 23.36 8.05
CA GLN A 192 12.06 24.17 9.21
C GLN A 192 13.28 24.62 10.02
N ALA A 193 14.26 23.74 10.23
CA ALA A 193 15.49 24.06 10.94
C ALA A 193 16.29 25.17 10.23
N VAL A 194 16.36 25.15 8.89
CA VAL A 194 17.00 26.23 8.12
C VAL A 194 16.23 27.53 8.26
N VAL A 195 14.90 27.51 8.16
CA VAL A 195 14.07 28.72 8.39
C VAL A 195 14.30 29.28 9.79
N SER A 196 14.21 28.44 10.82
CA SER A 196 14.44 28.84 12.21
C SER A 196 15.84 29.40 12.42
N ALA A 197 16.87 28.76 11.84
CA ALA A 197 18.23 29.26 11.90
C ALA A 197 18.30 30.66 11.28
N LEU A 198 17.82 30.87 10.04
CA LEU A 198 17.87 32.15 9.33
C LEU A 198 17.09 33.28 10.05
N MET A 199 16.00 32.93 10.74
CA MET A 199 15.14 33.88 11.45
C MET A 199 15.54 34.12 12.91
N SER A 200 16.48 33.34 13.46
CA SER A 200 16.99 33.57 14.81
C SER A 200 17.94 34.77 14.87
N ALA A 201 17.79 35.60 15.91
CA ALA A 201 18.74 36.66 16.25
C ALA A 201 19.98 36.04 16.93
N GLY A 202 20.81 35.37 16.14
CA GLY A 202 22.13 34.88 16.59
C GLY A 202 23.19 35.98 16.53
N GLU A 203 24.24 35.84 17.35
CA GLU A 203 25.29 36.86 17.55
C GLU A 203 26.23 37.03 16.33
N GLU A 204 26.34 36.04 15.44
CA GLU A 204 27.20 36.10 14.25
C GLU A 204 26.37 36.29 12.96
N ARG A 205 25.77 37.47 12.80
CA ARG A 205 25.07 37.85 11.56
C ARG A 205 25.78 38.98 10.83
N PRO A 206 25.78 38.96 9.48
CA PRO A 206 26.26 40.10 8.71
C PRO A 206 25.45 41.36 9.02
N ASP A 207 26.09 42.53 8.87
CA ASP A 207 25.45 43.82 9.01
C ASP A 207 24.20 43.92 8.12
N GLY A 208 23.10 44.42 8.68
CA GLY A 208 21.82 44.57 7.98
C GLY A 208 20.96 43.30 7.92
N TRP A 209 21.41 42.15 8.45
CA TRP A 209 20.61 40.91 8.43
C TRP A 209 19.26 41.04 9.12
N THR A 210 19.19 41.72 10.25
CA THR A 210 17.95 41.91 11.02
C THR A 210 16.90 42.71 10.26
N ALA A 211 17.29 43.58 9.32
CA ALA A 211 16.35 44.28 8.45
C ALA A 211 15.60 43.32 7.53
N LEU A 212 16.16 42.14 7.22
CA LEU A 212 15.49 41.12 6.41
C LEU A 212 14.32 40.46 7.14
N PHE A 213 14.24 40.56 8.48
CA PHE A 213 13.14 39.95 9.24
C PHE A 213 11.77 40.56 8.91
N GLN A 214 11.73 41.80 8.39
CA GLN A 214 10.48 42.39 7.87
C GLN A 214 9.96 41.68 6.61
N HIS A 215 10.77 40.82 5.99
CA HIS A 215 10.47 40.00 4.80
C HIS A 215 10.52 38.50 5.12
N ALA A 216 10.10 38.10 6.32
CA ALA A 216 10.15 36.72 6.81
C ALA A 216 9.46 35.69 5.89
N ASP A 217 8.37 36.09 5.23
CA ASP A 217 7.64 35.29 4.25
C ASP A 217 8.49 35.01 3.01
N VAL A 218 9.19 36.03 2.49
CA VAL A 218 10.13 35.89 1.37
C VAL A 218 11.29 34.97 1.76
N MET A 219 11.83 35.11 2.97
CA MET A 219 12.90 34.22 3.47
C MET A 219 12.44 32.77 3.54
N ARG A 220 11.24 32.51 4.09
CA ARG A 220 10.66 31.17 4.15
C ARG A 220 10.47 30.59 2.75
N ARG A 221 9.94 31.37 1.82
CA ARG A 221 9.74 30.94 0.44
C ARG A 221 11.06 30.68 -0.29
N ALA A 222 12.10 31.47 -0.02
CA ALA A 222 13.42 31.24 -0.57
C ALA A 222 14.00 29.88 -0.10
N VAL A 223 13.84 29.54 1.18
CA VAL A 223 14.25 28.23 1.71
C VAL A 223 13.46 27.11 1.03
N GLU A 224 12.13 27.24 0.93
CA GLU A 224 11.28 26.28 0.21
C GLU A 224 11.77 26.06 -1.22
N LEU A 225 12.03 27.13 -1.97
CA LEU A 225 12.51 27.05 -3.35
C LEU A 225 13.89 26.38 -3.46
N VAL A 226 14.81 26.66 -2.53
CA VAL A 226 16.12 26.00 -2.49
C VAL A 226 15.94 24.50 -2.27
N PHE A 227 15.12 24.11 -1.27
CA PHE A 227 14.81 22.72 -1.01
C PHE A 227 14.10 22.07 -2.22
N GLU A 228 13.16 22.74 -2.88
CA GLU A 228 12.51 22.21 -4.09
C GLU A 228 13.50 21.91 -5.24
N ASN A 229 14.61 22.64 -5.33
CA ASN A 229 15.59 22.52 -6.42
C ASN A 229 16.82 21.66 -6.10
N LEU A 230 17.26 21.58 -4.84
CA LEU A 230 18.45 20.82 -4.45
C LEU A 230 18.41 19.35 -4.88
N PRO A 231 17.31 18.60 -4.66
CA PRO A 231 17.25 17.21 -5.09
C PRO A 231 17.35 17.04 -6.60
N ARG A 232 16.79 17.98 -7.38
CA ARG A 232 16.82 17.90 -8.85
C ARG A 232 18.25 17.87 -9.39
N LEU A 233 19.17 18.58 -8.74
CA LEU A 233 20.59 18.58 -9.10
C LEU A 233 21.25 17.23 -8.82
N ALA A 234 20.88 16.56 -7.73
CA ALA A 234 21.44 15.28 -7.34
C ALA A 234 20.82 14.09 -8.11
N THR A 235 19.57 14.19 -8.52
CA THR A 235 18.77 13.09 -9.09
C THR A 235 18.59 13.17 -10.59
N GLY A 236 19.21 14.14 -11.27
CA GLY A 236 19.06 14.31 -12.72
C GLY A 236 17.66 14.81 -13.13
N GLY A 237 17.00 15.58 -12.26
CA GLY A 237 15.73 16.24 -12.56
C GLY A 237 14.50 15.73 -11.79
N LEU A 238 14.63 14.69 -10.96
CA LEU A 238 13.51 14.20 -10.14
C LEU A 238 13.24 15.14 -8.96
N VAL A 239 11.96 15.49 -8.76
CA VAL A 239 11.52 16.26 -7.59
C VAL A 239 11.21 15.30 -6.45
N LEU A 240 11.68 15.57 -5.24
CA LEU A 240 11.38 14.71 -4.07
C LEU A 240 9.88 14.59 -3.78
N LYS A 241 9.10 15.64 -4.06
CA LYS A 241 7.64 15.61 -3.94
C LYS A 241 7.02 14.50 -4.79
N ASP A 242 7.59 14.21 -5.97
CA ASP A 242 7.12 13.13 -6.84
C ASP A 242 7.39 11.77 -6.18
N VAL A 243 8.55 11.61 -5.52
CA VAL A 243 8.90 10.39 -4.77
C VAL A 243 7.98 10.20 -3.57
N PHE A 244 7.69 11.25 -2.80
CA PHE A 244 6.77 11.18 -1.66
C PHE A 244 5.33 10.86 -2.10
N SER A 245 4.91 11.33 -3.28
CA SER A 245 3.59 11.02 -3.84
C SER A 245 3.37 9.52 -4.07
N LEU A 246 4.43 8.73 -4.28
CA LEU A 246 4.35 7.28 -4.46
C LEU A 246 3.92 6.53 -3.20
N ARG A 247 3.95 7.18 -2.04
CA ARG A 247 3.54 6.57 -0.77
C ARG A 247 2.13 5.98 -0.85
N TRP A 248 1.17 6.71 -1.44
CA TRP A 248 -0.22 6.25 -1.51
C TRP A 248 -0.42 5.06 -2.45
N PRO A 249 0.09 5.09 -3.70
CA PRO A 249 0.15 3.89 -4.55
C PRO A 249 0.78 2.68 -3.86
N ILE A 250 1.89 2.86 -3.14
CA ILE A 250 2.57 1.78 -2.41
C ILE A 250 1.66 1.21 -1.31
N CYS A 251 1.03 2.08 -0.50
CA CYS A 251 0.11 1.63 0.54
C CYS A 251 -1.07 0.85 -0.03
N VAL A 252 -1.68 1.34 -1.11
CA VAL A 252 -2.80 0.67 -1.76
C VAL A 252 -2.37 -0.67 -2.32
N LEU A 253 -1.25 -0.74 -3.04
CA LEU A 253 -0.73 -1.98 -3.59
C LEU A 253 -0.44 -3.00 -2.47
N ALA A 254 0.18 -2.58 -1.36
CA ALA A 254 0.44 -3.44 -0.20
C ALA A 254 -0.85 -4.04 0.39
N VAL A 255 -1.90 -3.22 0.54
CA VAL A 255 -3.21 -3.66 1.03
C VAL A 255 -3.84 -4.68 0.09
N LEU A 256 -3.83 -4.41 -1.20
CA LEU A 256 -4.44 -5.28 -2.21
C LEU A 256 -3.66 -6.59 -2.40
N MET A 257 -2.34 -6.57 -2.18
CA MET A 257 -1.47 -7.75 -2.20
C MET A 257 -1.56 -8.59 -0.92
N CYS A 258 -1.85 -7.97 0.22
CA CYS A 258 -1.80 -8.67 1.50
C CYS A 258 -3.02 -9.57 1.69
N ARG A 259 -2.76 -10.88 1.72
CA ARG A 259 -3.78 -11.93 1.86
C ARG A 259 -4.39 -12.05 3.26
N GLU A 260 -3.66 -11.64 4.29
CA GLU A 260 -4.10 -11.77 5.69
C GLU A 260 -3.69 -10.52 6.47
N PRO A 261 -4.23 -9.32 6.12
CA PRO A 261 -3.83 -8.07 6.76
C PRO A 261 -4.00 -8.11 8.27
N ARG A 262 -4.99 -8.84 8.78
CA ARG A 262 -5.25 -8.97 10.23
C ARG A 262 -4.08 -9.54 11.05
N ARG A 263 -3.17 -10.29 10.42
CA ARG A 263 -1.96 -10.85 11.07
C ARG A 263 -0.70 -10.10 10.65
N HIS A 264 -0.82 -9.03 9.89
CA HIS A 264 0.29 -8.32 9.27
C HIS A 264 0.38 -6.90 9.82
N GLN A 265 1.12 -6.76 10.93
CA GLN A 265 1.23 -5.50 11.67
C GLN A 265 1.73 -4.33 10.80
N ALA A 266 2.76 -4.52 9.98
CA ALA A 266 3.28 -3.46 9.12
C ALA A 266 2.22 -2.95 8.13
N VAL A 267 1.45 -3.85 7.50
CA VAL A 267 0.36 -3.45 6.58
C VAL A 267 -0.75 -2.72 7.32
N LEU A 268 -1.14 -3.17 8.53
CA LEU A 268 -2.14 -2.46 9.33
C LEU A 268 -1.67 -1.05 9.70
N GLU A 269 -0.45 -0.92 10.23
CA GLU A 269 0.07 0.35 10.77
C GLU A 269 0.50 1.34 9.69
N HIS A 270 1.09 0.85 8.59
CA HIS A 270 1.73 1.71 7.60
C HIS A 270 0.90 1.88 6.33
N CYS A 271 -0.15 1.07 6.13
CA CYS A 271 -1.00 1.15 4.94
C CYS A 271 -2.48 1.31 5.28
N VAL A 272 -3.08 0.34 6.00
CA VAL A 272 -4.53 0.38 6.32
C VAL A 272 -4.86 1.61 7.15
N LYS A 273 -4.12 1.85 8.24
CA LYS A 273 -4.37 2.98 9.13
C LYS A 273 -4.22 4.33 8.46
N PRO A 274 -3.10 4.63 7.78
CA PRO A 274 -2.97 5.86 7.04
C PRO A 274 -4.06 6.08 5.99
N ILE A 275 -4.48 5.04 5.26
CA ILE A 275 -5.56 5.17 4.26
C ILE A 275 -6.92 5.45 4.95
N ALA A 276 -7.25 4.73 6.03
CA ALA A 276 -8.50 4.94 6.75
C ALA A 276 -8.60 6.35 7.37
N GLU A 277 -7.47 6.94 7.73
CA GLU A 277 -7.39 8.29 8.31
C GLU A 277 -7.19 9.38 7.25
N HIS A 278 -6.85 9.02 6.00
CA HIS A 278 -6.63 9.97 4.93
C HIS A 278 -7.95 10.46 4.34
N GLY A 279 -8.20 11.77 4.43
CA GLY A 279 -9.45 12.38 3.97
C GLY A 279 -9.78 12.09 2.50
N SER A 280 -8.79 12.17 1.61
CA SER A 280 -9.00 11.95 0.17
C SER A 280 -9.32 10.51 -0.21
N ALA A 281 -9.06 9.54 0.68
CA ALA A 281 -9.44 8.15 0.45
C ALA A 281 -10.95 7.92 0.57
N GLU A 282 -11.68 8.82 1.25
CA GLU A 282 -13.13 8.76 1.43
C GLU A 282 -13.65 7.38 1.84
N ILE A 283 -12.91 6.70 2.71
CA ILE A 283 -13.38 5.46 3.36
C ILE A 283 -14.65 5.80 4.15
N ARG A 284 -15.72 5.03 4.00
CA ARG A 284 -16.99 5.30 4.68
C ARG A 284 -16.79 5.24 6.19
N GLU A 285 -17.39 6.16 6.94
CA GLU A 285 -17.26 6.18 8.42
C GLU A 285 -17.66 4.85 9.06
N GLN A 286 -18.75 4.23 8.58
CA GLN A 286 -19.15 2.92 9.07
C GLN A 286 -18.05 1.86 8.88
N VAL A 287 -17.26 1.92 7.81
CA VAL A 287 -16.14 1.00 7.58
C VAL A 287 -14.96 1.33 8.51
N LYS A 288 -14.70 2.61 8.78
CA LYS A 288 -13.71 3.02 9.79
C LYS A 288 -14.10 2.50 11.17
N ASP A 289 -15.36 2.59 11.55
CA ASP A 289 -15.86 2.05 12.83
C ASP A 289 -15.66 0.53 12.92
N ARG A 290 -15.96 -0.21 11.84
CA ARG A 290 -15.67 -1.65 11.78
C ARG A 290 -14.20 -1.97 12.02
N LEU A 291 -13.28 -1.18 11.44
CA LEU A 291 -11.85 -1.34 11.65
C LEU A 291 -11.47 -1.05 13.11
N ARG A 292 -11.98 0.04 13.70
CA ARG A 292 -11.73 0.40 15.11
C ARG A 292 -12.18 -0.70 16.06
N GLU A 293 -13.41 -1.21 15.88
CA GLU A 293 -13.97 -2.27 16.70
C GLU A 293 -13.22 -3.61 16.55
N ALA A 294 -12.80 -3.95 15.33
CA ALA A 294 -12.12 -5.21 15.03
C ALA A 294 -10.63 -5.22 15.40
N PHE A 295 -10.01 -4.04 15.47
CA PHE A 295 -8.57 -3.83 15.72
C PHE A 295 -8.30 -2.76 16.79
N PRO A 296 -8.79 -2.92 18.03
CA PRO A 296 -8.70 -1.90 19.07
C PRO A 296 -7.26 -1.56 19.50
N LEU A 297 -6.29 -2.44 19.26
CA LEU A 297 -4.87 -2.17 19.53
C LEU A 297 -4.27 -1.15 18.54
N HIS A 298 -4.79 -1.11 17.31
CA HIS A 298 -4.31 -0.22 16.24
C HIS A 298 -5.08 1.10 16.21
N TRP A 299 -6.33 1.08 16.68
CA TRP A 299 -7.18 2.24 16.92
C TRP A 299 -7.72 2.21 18.35
N PRO A 300 -6.92 2.65 19.33
CA PRO A 300 -7.43 2.80 20.68
C PRO A 300 -8.60 3.80 20.68
N PRO A 301 -9.65 3.55 21.47
CA PRO A 301 -10.70 4.55 21.66
C PRO A 301 -10.07 5.84 22.17
N SER A 302 -10.55 6.99 21.68
CA SER A 302 -10.15 8.29 22.23
C SER A 302 -10.35 8.24 23.75
N PRO A 303 -9.38 8.68 24.56
CA PRO A 303 -9.59 8.76 25.99
C PRO A 303 -10.83 9.64 26.23
N SER A 304 -11.83 9.05 26.89
CA SER A 304 -13.04 9.75 27.28
C SER A 304 -12.65 11.05 27.98
N ALA A 305 -13.24 12.18 27.58
CA ALA A 305 -13.07 13.45 28.27
C ALA A 305 -13.58 13.41 29.73
N ASP A 306 -14.24 12.31 30.11
CA ASP A 306 -14.61 11.98 31.48
C ASP A 306 -13.69 10.87 32.01
N GLY A 307 -12.60 11.28 32.64
CA GLY A 307 -11.78 10.48 33.55
C GLY A 307 -11.48 11.30 34.79
N PRO A 308 -11.41 10.66 35.97
CA PRO A 308 -12.00 11.08 37.25
C PRO A 308 -11.64 12.48 37.77
#